data_AF-A0A6H5FV41-F1
#
_entry.id   AF-A0A6H5FV41-F1
#
_cell.length_a   1.000
_cell.length_b   1.000
_cell.length_c   1.000
_cell.angle_alpha   90.00
_cell.angle_beta   90.00
_cell.angle_gamma   90.00
#
_symmetry.space_group_name_H-M   'P 1'
#
loop_
_entity.id
_entity.type
_entity.pdbx_description
1 polymer ?
#
loop_
_entity_poly.entity_id
_entity_poly.type
_entity_poly.pdbx_seq_one_letter_code
_entity_poly.pdbx_strand_id
1 'polypeptide(L)' 'MPLLVQGEDKQEFVKDVPLCRSDCENWFEACADATTCTTNWRAAHDDPNFSCIGDNKNCQTFKKKFGTAETFCRE' A
#
# COMPACT_ATOMS: atom_id res chain seq x y z
N MET A 1 -9.09 15.94 7.14
CA MET A 1 -8.13 16.09 8.26
C MET A 1 -7.66 14.69 8.57
N PRO A 2 -6.33 14.42 8.56
CA PRO A 2 -5.83 13.09 8.87
C PRO A 2 -6.27 12.66 10.28
N LEU A 3 -6.62 11.39 10.42
CA LEU A 3 -7.08 10.79 11.67
C LEU A 3 -5.91 10.05 12.34
N LEU A 4 -5.66 10.33 13.61
CA LEU A 4 -4.77 9.51 14.43
C LEU A 4 -5.54 8.27 14.89
N VAL A 5 -4.97 7.10 14.62
CA VAL A 5 -5.56 5.79 14.94
C VAL A 5 -4.55 4.99 15.74
N GLN A 6 -4.98 4.42 16.88
CA GLN A 6 -4.15 3.51 17.67
C GLN A 6 -4.26 2.10 17.09
N GLY A 7 -3.13 1.49 16.76
CA GLY A 7 -3.06 0.07 16.39
C GLY A 7 -2.95 -0.84 17.61
N GLU A 8 -3.08 -2.14 17.35
CA GLU A 8 -3.11 -3.19 18.39
C GLU A 8 -1.80 -3.25 19.20
N ASP A 9 -0.66 -2.87 18.59
CA ASP A 9 0.66 -2.81 19.22
C ASP A 9 0.95 -1.49 19.99
N LYS A 10 -0.09 -0.70 20.32
CA LYS A 10 0.03 0.66 20.90
C LYS A 10 0.78 1.67 20.02
N GLN A 11 0.97 1.36 18.75
CA GLN A 11 1.59 2.24 17.77
C GLN A 11 0.51 3.16 17.16
N GLU A 12 0.83 4.45 16.99
CA GLU A 12 -0.09 5.41 16.37
C GLU A 12 0.14 5.49 14.86
N PHE A 13 -0.95 5.51 14.10
CA PHE A 13 -0.97 5.63 12.65
C PHE A 13 -1.81 6.82 12.23
N VAL A 14 -1.48 7.37 11.07
CA VAL A 14 -2.33 8.36 10.41
C VAL A 14 -3.15 7.67 9.32
N LYS A 15 -4.46 7.90 9.33
CA LYS A 15 -5.39 7.52 8.26
C LYS A 15 -5.91 8.74 7.53
N ASP A 16 -6.33 8.56 6.28
CA ASP A 16 -6.92 9.61 5.45
C ASP A 16 -6.04 10.86 5.32
N VAL A 17 -4.73 10.64 5.20
CA VAL A 17 -3.77 11.71 4.91
C VAL A 17 -4.09 12.29 3.54
N PRO A 18 -4.34 13.61 3.42
CA PRO A 18 -4.63 14.25 2.14
C PRO A 18 -3.33 14.43 1.34
N LEU A 19 -2.79 13.33 0.81
CA LEU A 19 -1.62 13.37 -0.04
C LEU A 19 -1.93 14.21 -1.28
N CYS A 20 -0.99 15.09 -1.65
CA CYS A 20 -1.11 15.86 -2.86
C CYS A 20 -1.20 14.93 -4.08
N ARG A 21 -2.08 15.27 -5.02
CA ARG A 21 -2.32 14.46 -6.22
C ARG A 21 -1.04 14.16 -6.99
N SER A 22 -0.21 15.17 -7.21
CA SER A 22 1.08 15.07 -7.89
C SER A 22 2.01 14.05 -7.25
N ASP A 23 2.10 14.05 -5.92
CA ASP A 23 2.98 13.16 -5.18
C ASP A 23 2.53 11.71 -5.31
N CYS A 24 1.22 11.48 -5.23
CA CYS A 24 0.64 10.16 -5.44
C CYS A 24 0.83 9.64 -6.87
N GLU A 25 0.55 10.46 -7.89
CA GLU A 25 0.69 10.09 -9.29
C GLU A 25 2.16 9.85 -9.66
N ASN A 26 3.08 10.73 -9.26
CA ASN A 26 4.51 10.59 -9.52
C ASN A 26 5.10 9.34 -8.86
N TRP A 27 4.69 9.03 -7.63
CA TRP A 27 5.15 7.84 -6.93
C TRP A 27 4.66 6.56 -7.63
N PHE A 28 3.37 6.51 -7.98
CA PHE A 28 2.82 5.36 -8.71
C PHE A 28 3.50 5.17 -10.06
N GLU A 29 3.72 6.25 -10.83
CA GLU A 29 4.39 6.20 -12.12
C GLU A 29 5.83 5.67 -11.99
N ALA A 30 6.59 6.15 -11.00
CA ALA A 30 7.95 5.68 -10.74
C ALA A 30 8.02 4.19 -10.37
N CYS A 31 6.96 3.64 -9.76
CA CYS A 31 6.89 2.24 -9.37
C CYS A 31 6.08 1.34 -10.34
N ALA A 32 5.51 1.88 -11.41
CA ALA A 32 4.48 1.21 -12.21
C ALA A 32 4.90 -0.18 -12.72
N ASP A 33 6.15 -0.31 -13.16
CA ASP A 33 6.72 -1.54 -13.72
C ASP A 33 7.51 -2.39 -12.71
N ALA A 34 7.71 -1.88 -11.48
CA ALA A 34 8.22 -2.69 -10.38
C ALA A 34 7.22 -3.79 -10.03
N THR A 35 7.63 -4.79 -9.25
CA THR A 35 6.75 -5.90 -8.87
C THR A 35 6.42 -5.90 -7.39
N THR A 36 5.18 -6.23 -7.07
CA THR A 36 4.71 -6.54 -5.72
C THR A 36 3.81 -7.78 -5.77
N CYS A 37 3.67 -8.48 -4.65
CA CYS A 37 2.74 -9.59 -4.52
C CYS A 37 1.56 -9.29 -3.60
N THR A 38 1.59 -8.18 -2.86
CA THR A 38 0.52 -7.71 -1.96
C THR A 38 0.12 -6.28 -2.30
N THR A 39 -1.13 -5.92 -1.98
CA THR A 39 -1.62 -4.54 -1.98
C THR A 39 -1.65 -3.94 -0.58
N ASN A 40 -1.62 -4.76 0.48
CA ASN A 40 -1.54 -4.32 1.86
C ASN A 40 -0.19 -4.72 2.46
N TRP A 41 0.78 -3.80 2.43
CA TRP A 41 2.13 -4.06 2.94
C TRP A 41 2.17 -4.14 4.46
N ARG A 42 1.28 -3.43 5.17
CA ARG A 42 1.26 -3.49 6.62
C ARG A 42 0.88 -4.90 7.09
N ALA A 43 -0.20 -5.46 6.53
CA ALA A 43 -0.63 -6.82 6.85
C ALA A 43 0.41 -7.87 6.44
N ALA A 44 1.09 -7.69 5.30
CA ALA A 44 2.16 -8.60 4.89
C ALA A 44 3.39 -8.52 5.81
N HIS A 45 3.70 -7.35 6.36
CA HIS A 45 4.78 -7.17 7.33
C HIS A 45 4.46 -7.81 8.69
N ASP A 46 3.20 -7.79 9.10
CA ASP A 46 2.76 -8.39 10.37
C ASP A 46 2.70 -9.94 10.30
N ASP A 47 2.83 -10.53 9.10
CA ASP A 47 2.99 -11.96 8.91
C ASP A 47 4.43 -12.44 9.20
N PRO A 48 4.63 -13.48 10.04
CA PRO A 48 5.97 -13.98 10.39
C PRO A 48 6.84 -14.44 9.21
N ASN A 49 6.22 -14.77 8.08
CA ASN A 49 6.93 -15.25 6.89
C ASN A 49 7.04 -14.18 5.80
N PHE A 50 6.62 -12.94 6.10
CA PHE A 50 6.49 -11.86 5.11
C PHE A 50 5.75 -12.34 3.85
N SER A 51 4.64 -13.06 4.06
CA SER A 51 3.96 -13.71 2.95
C SER A 51 3.09 -12.74 2.15
N CYS A 52 2.91 -13.07 0.87
CA CYS A 52 1.97 -12.41 -0.01
C CYS A 52 0.53 -12.80 0.41
N ILE A 53 -0.01 -12.10 1.41
CA ILE A 53 -1.36 -12.31 1.92
C ILE A 53 -2.38 -11.73 0.91
N GLY A 54 -3.40 -12.52 0.53
CA GLY A 54 -4.47 -12.10 -0.38
C GLY A 54 -4.49 -12.79 -1.74
N ASP A 55 -5.36 -12.30 -2.65
CA ASP A 55 -5.60 -12.93 -3.95
C ASP A 55 -4.38 -12.83 -4.89
N ASN A 56 -3.97 -14.01 -5.38
CA ASN A 56 -2.77 -14.24 -6.18
C ASN A 56 -1.45 -13.94 -5.44
N LYS A 57 -0.88 -14.98 -4.80
CA LYS A 57 0.50 -15.04 -4.27
C LYS A 57 1.60 -14.75 -5.30
N ASN A 58 1.24 -14.58 -6.56
CA ASN A 58 2.17 -14.33 -7.65
C ASN A 58 2.55 -12.84 -7.68
N CYS A 59 3.85 -12.55 -7.81
CA CYS A 59 4.35 -11.21 -8.08
C CYS A 59 3.80 -10.69 -9.40
N GLN A 60 3.27 -9.48 -9.38
CA GLN A 60 2.73 -8.77 -10.54
C GLN A 60 3.24 -7.34 -10.51
N THR A 61 3.16 -6.63 -11.63
CA THR A 61 3.55 -5.22 -11.65
C THR A 61 2.64 -4.39 -10.76
N PHE A 62 3.14 -3.29 -10.19
CA PHE A 62 2.30 -2.36 -9.41
C PHE A 62 1.13 -1.87 -10.24
N LYS A 63 1.36 -1.59 -11.53
CA LYS A 63 0.31 -1.22 -12.48
C LYS A 63 -0.81 -2.25 -12.56
N LYS A 64 -0.49 -3.54 -12.49
CA LYS A 64 -1.50 -4.62 -12.52
C LYS A 64 -2.18 -4.84 -11.16
N LYS A 65 -1.43 -4.74 -10.05
CA LYS A 65 -1.96 -4.98 -8.69
C LYS A 65 -2.83 -3.83 -8.18
N PHE A 66 -2.43 -2.57 -8.40
CA PHE A 66 -3.15 -1.40 -7.90
C PHE A 66 -4.04 -0.74 -8.96
N GLY A 67 -3.71 -0.86 -10.25
CA GLY A 67 -4.49 -0.30 -11.35
C GLY A 67 -4.35 1.22 -11.52
N THR A 68 -4.51 1.99 -10.45
CA THR A 68 -4.45 3.46 -10.44
C THR A 68 -3.56 3.97 -9.30
N ALA A 69 -3.10 5.23 -9.44
CA ALA A 69 -2.38 5.91 -8.37
C ALA A 69 -3.25 6.07 -7.11
N GLU A 70 -4.54 6.36 -7.26
CA GLU A 70 -5.45 6.52 -6.13
C GLU A 70 -5.55 5.23 -5.28
N THR A 71 -5.70 4.07 -5.92
CA THR A 71 -5.69 2.80 -5.19
C THR A 71 -4.33 2.56 -4.54
N PHE A 72 -3.24 2.82 -5.25
CA PHE A 72 -1.88 2.65 -4.72
C PHE A 72 -1.59 3.47 -3.45
N CYS A 73 -2.08 4.71 -3.35
CA CYS A 73 -1.81 5.59 -2.21
C CYS A 73 -2.79 5.40 -1.03
N ARG A 74 -3.87 4.62 -1.22
CA ARG A 74 -4.93 4.44 -0.21
C ARG A 74 -4.92 3.07 0.46
N GLU A 75 -4.41 2.04 -0.21
CA GLU A 75 -4.30 0.65 0.28
C GLU A 75 -3.08 0.47 1.21
#